data_AF-A0AAE8J3I6-F1
#
_entry.id   AF-A0AAE8J3I6-F1
#
_cell.length_a   1.000
_cell.length_b   1.000
_cell.length_c   1.000
_cell.angle_alpha   90.00
_cell.angle_beta   90.00
_cell.angle_gamma   90.00
#
_symmetry.space_group_name_H-M   'P 1'
#
loop_
_entity.id
_entity.type
_entity.pdbx_description
1 polymer ?
#
loop_
_entity_poly.entity_id
_entity_poly.type
_entity_poly.pdbx_seq_one_letter_code
_entity_poly.pdbx_strand_id
1 'polypeptide(L)'
;MAEKLLTISAFAKLFKTTQYTIRHYEDKGLLLPAKIAENGYRQYGMAEAYQLSFILFLRALDLSVAEIKLILTTDYPEQTMLLNKKQALQQEIARLQALERTVDEQLQQATHETTYRVNQTIHLRVLKRLPFAQDFDLSVVEAIDWQPDLMVRQLYYVIGETDYAICIATPTPSDYHIAAGCYDFTTIEAASGTEFDSALSAITTHQNLPLIGIETRGTFLSPGKHLAVKILGKRQVQ
;
A
#
# COMPACT_ATOMS: atom_id res chain seq x y z
N MET A 1 31.99 32.51 -2.50
CA MET A 1 30.85 32.71 -1.58
C MET A 1 31.10 31.86 -0.35
N ALA A 2 30.91 32.38 0.86
CA ALA A 2 31.10 31.60 2.09
C ALA A 2 30.03 30.51 2.17
N GLU A 3 30.44 29.27 2.42
CA GLU A 3 29.52 28.15 2.64
C GLU A 3 28.67 28.43 3.88
N LYS A 4 27.34 28.36 3.73
CA LYS A 4 26.42 28.62 4.84
C LYS A 4 26.37 27.40 5.75
N LEU A 5 27.01 27.51 6.91
CA LEU A 5 26.99 26.45 7.92
C LEU A 5 25.74 26.54 8.80
N LEU A 6 25.20 25.39 9.17
CA LEU A 6 24.01 25.22 10.01
C LEU A 6 24.41 24.83 11.42
N THR A 7 23.72 25.35 12.44
CA THR A 7 23.86 24.84 13.81
C THR A 7 23.33 23.41 13.91
N ILE A 8 23.76 22.65 14.92
CA ILE A 8 23.26 21.29 15.16
C ILE A 8 21.72 21.21 15.20
N SER A 9 21.06 22.24 15.73
CA SER A 9 19.60 22.30 15.80
C SER A 9 18.96 22.46 14.41
N ALA A 10 19.50 23.36 13.58
CA ALA A 10 18.99 23.56 12.23
C ALA A 10 19.29 22.35 11.34
N PHE A 11 20.47 21.75 11.51
CA PHE A 11 20.90 20.55 10.81
C PHE A 11 20.02 19.34 11.17
N ALA A 12 19.73 19.11 12.45
CA ALA A 12 18.81 18.08 12.90
C ALA A 12 17.41 18.23 12.27
N LYS A 13 16.90 19.46 12.24
CA LYS A 13 15.59 19.78 11.68
C LYS A 13 15.52 19.49 10.18
N LEU A 14 16.58 19.78 9.43
CA LEU A 14 16.67 19.51 7.99
C LEU A 14 16.50 18.01 7.68
N PHE A 15 17.15 17.15 8.48
CA PHE A 15 17.12 15.70 8.31
C PHE A 15 16.00 14.99 9.08
N LYS A 16 15.07 15.76 9.67
CA LYS A 16 13.99 15.25 10.53
C LYS A 16 14.51 14.28 11.61
N THR A 17 15.68 14.58 12.17
CA THR A 17 16.33 13.80 13.23
C THR A 17 16.53 14.64 14.47
N THR A 18 17.16 14.07 15.51
CA THR A 18 17.41 14.78 16.76
C THR A 18 18.87 15.22 16.87
N GLN A 19 19.12 16.28 17.65
CA GLN A 19 20.49 16.66 17.99
C GLN A 19 21.25 15.54 18.71
N TYR A 20 20.53 14.71 19.48
CA TYR A 20 21.08 13.52 20.13
C TYR A 20 21.59 12.51 19.10
N THR A 21 20.83 12.24 18.04
CA THR A 21 21.24 11.34 16.96
C THR A 21 22.49 11.83 16.25
N ILE A 22 22.60 13.14 16.00
CA ILE A 22 23.81 13.73 15.39
C ILE A 22 25.01 13.54 16.32
N ARG A 23 24.88 13.92 17.61
CA ARG A 23 25.96 13.73 18.60
C ARG A 23 26.36 12.26 18.73
N HIS A 24 25.39 11.35 18.68
CA HIS A 24 25.68 9.92 18.70
C HIS A 24 26.60 9.52 17.53
N TYR A 25 26.38 10.03 16.32
CA TYR A 25 27.28 9.76 15.20
C TYR A 25 28.63 10.45 15.33
N GLU A 26 28.69 11.64 15.94
CA GLU A 26 29.96 12.28 16.32
C GLU A 26 30.77 11.43 17.30
N ASP A 27 30.14 10.97 18.38
CA ASP A 27 30.77 10.15 19.41
C ASP A 27 31.31 8.82 18.83
N LYS A 28 30.69 8.33 17.76
CA LYS A 28 31.11 7.12 17.05
C LYS A 28 32.15 7.40 15.94
N GLY A 29 32.44 8.66 15.68
CA GLY A 29 33.38 9.13 14.66
C GLY A 29 32.85 8.95 13.23
N LEU A 30 31.53 8.87 13.05
CA LEU A 30 30.89 8.68 11.74
C LEU A 30 30.55 10.01 11.05
N LEU A 31 30.39 11.08 11.81
CA LEU A 31 30.08 12.41 11.32
C LEU A 31 30.81 13.40 12.20
N LEU A 32 31.51 14.39 11.64
CA LEU A 32 32.17 15.43 12.42
C LEU A 32 31.62 16.79 11.98
N PRO A 33 31.55 17.78 12.87
CA PRO A 33 31.14 19.12 12.47
C PRO A 33 32.20 19.73 11.54
N ALA A 34 31.77 20.43 10.48
CA ALA A 34 32.66 21.21 9.62
C ALA A 34 33.47 22.23 10.42
N LYS A 35 32.85 22.82 11.44
CA LYS A 35 33.48 23.83 12.29
C LYS A 35 32.93 23.78 13.71
N ILE A 36 33.83 23.98 14.68
CA ILE A 36 33.47 24.42 16.03
C ILE A 36 33.71 25.92 16.07
N ALA A 37 32.64 26.71 16.22
CA ALA A 37 32.73 28.16 16.31
C ALA A 37 33.41 28.59 17.63
N GLU A 38 33.91 29.83 17.69
CA GLU A 38 34.65 30.36 18.85
C GLU A 38 33.85 30.30 20.17
N ASN A 39 32.52 30.38 20.07
CA ASN A 39 31.60 30.23 21.19
C ASN A 39 31.30 28.76 21.57
N GLY A 40 32.02 27.79 21.01
CA GLY A 40 31.89 26.36 21.28
C GLY A 40 30.74 25.66 20.53
N TYR A 41 29.98 26.38 19.69
CA TYR A 41 28.87 25.79 18.95
C TYR A 41 29.34 25.05 17.69
N ARG A 42 28.79 23.85 17.48
CA ARG A 42 29.04 23.01 16.30
C ARG A 42 28.27 23.51 15.10
N GLN A 43 28.92 23.52 13.94
CA GLN A 43 28.36 23.93 12.67
C GLN A 43 28.64 22.89 11.58
N TYR A 44 27.66 22.66 10.71
CA TYR A 44 27.67 21.63 9.65
C TYR A 44 27.38 22.26 8.30
N GLY A 45 28.11 21.86 7.27
CA GLY A 45 27.97 22.32 5.89
C GLY A 45 27.30 21.28 5.01
N MET A 46 27.53 21.42 3.70
CA MET A 46 26.97 20.54 2.69
C MET A 46 27.64 19.17 2.68
N ALA A 47 28.94 19.10 2.95
CA ALA A 47 29.66 17.83 3.03
C ALA A 47 29.09 16.92 4.13
N GLU A 48 28.86 17.49 5.32
CA GLU A 48 28.23 16.78 6.44
C GLU A 48 26.79 16.39 6.12
N ALA A 49 26.07 17.21 5.34
CA ALA A 49 24.72 16.90 4.89
C ALA A 49 24.70 15.64 4.01
N TYR A 50 25.62 15.52 3.04
CA TYR A 50 25.76 14.32 2.23
C TYR A 50 26.12 13.09 3.08
N GLN A 51 27.07 13.23 3.99
CA GLN A 51 27.51 12.15 4.86
C GLN A 51 26.39 11.68 5.80
N LEU A 52 25.65 12.62 6.44
CA LEU A 52 24.51 12.28 7.29
C LEU A 52 23.38 11.62 6.48
N SER A 53 23.08 12.10 5.28
CA SER A 53 22.10 11.48 4.38
C SER A 53 22.45 10.01 4.12
N PHE A 54 23.71 9.75 3.80
CA PHE A 54 24.19 8.39 3.52
C PHE A 54 24.17 7.49 4.76
N ILE A 55 24.59 8.00 5.93
CA ILE A 55 24.46 7.27 7.21
C ILE A 55 23.00 6.90 7.49
N LEU A 56 22.07 7.84 7.31
CA LEU A 56 20.64 7.60 7.55
C LEU A 56 20.07 6.57 6.57
N PHE A 57 20.49 6.61 5.29
CA PHE A 57 20.15 5.60 4.31
C PHE A 57 20.63 4.20 4.73
N LEU A 58 21.90 4.06 5.15
CA LEU A 58 22.45 2.78 5.61
C LEU A 58 21.75 2.28 6.89
N ARG A 59 21.38 3.20 7.79
CA ARG A 59 20.55 2.85 8.98
C ARG A 59 19.16 2.38 8.59
N ALA A 60 18.54 2.95 7.56
CA ALA A 60 17.25 2.50 7.03
C ALA A 60 17.34 1.11 6.39
N LEU A 61 18.55 0.67 6.00
CA LEU A 61 18.85 -0.71 5.61
C LEU A 61 19.22 -1.62 6.80
N ASP A 62 18.89 -1.22 8.02
CA ASP A 62 19.19 -1.95 9.28
C ASP A 62 20.67 -2.25 9.52
N LEU A 63 21.58 -1.44 8.98
CA LEU A 63 23.00 -1.62 9.23
C LEU A 63 23.40 -1.04 10.57
N SER A 64 24.16 -1.80 11.35
CA SER A 64 24.72 -1.36 12.62
C SER A 64 25.71 -0.21 12.41
N VAL A 65 25.91 0.60 13.46
CA VAL A 65 26.91 1.67 13.47
C VAL A 65 28.31 1.14 13.15
N ALA A 66 28.63 -0.10 13.53
CA ALA A 66 29.90 -0.74 13.24
C ALA A 66 30.06 -1.06 11.74
N GLU A 67 29.03 -1.61 11.10
CA GLU A 67 29.02 -1.88 9.65
C GLU A 67 29.09 -0.58 8.85
N ILE A 68 28.34 0.45 9.26
CA ILE A 68 28.40 1.78 8.63
C ILE A 68 29.81 2.35 8.72
N LYS A 69 30.48 2.20 9.87
CA LYS A 69 31.87 2.65 10.03
C LYS A 69 32.79 1.94 9.04
N LEU A 70 32.64 0.63 8.87
CA LEU A 70 33.45 -0.15 7.93
C LEU A 70 33.27 0.38 6.50
N ILE A 71 32.02 0.60 6.07
CA ILE A 71 31.70 1.13 4.74
C ILE A 71 32.32 2.51 4.50
N LEU A 72 32.24 3.39 5.50
CA LEU A 72 32.77 4.77 5.37
C LEU A 72 34.29 4.86 5.44
N THR A 73 34.99 3.82 5.93
CA THR A 73 36.44 3.87 6.21
C THR A 73 37.29 2.96 5.34
N THR A 74 36.67 2.07 4.56
CA THR A 74 37.38 1.13 3.68
C THR A 74 36.93 1.31 2.24
N ASP A 75 37.78 0.97 1.27
CA ASP A 75 37.38 0.74 -0.14
C ASP A 75 36.54 -0.55 -0.26
N TYR A 76 35.62 -0.76 0.67
CA TYR A 76 34.70 -1.88 0.64
C TYR A 76 33.86 -1.75 -0.63
N PRO A 77 33.64 -2.84 -1.38
CA PRO A 77 32.77 -2.80 -2.54
C PRO A 77 31.32 -2.60 -2.06
N GLU A 78 30.95 -1.35 -1.82
CA GLU A 78 29.63 -0.86 -1.41
C GLU A 78 28.54 -1.54 -2.25
N GLN A 79 28.79 -1.70 -3.55
CA GLN A 79 27.91 -2.36 -4.49
C GLN A 79 27.61 -3.82 -4.12
N THR A 80 28.61 -4.64 -3.77
CA THR A 80 28.41 -6.04 -3.39
C THR A 80 27.58 -6.16 -2.12
N MET A 81 27.83 -5.28 -1.16
CA MET A 81 27.07 -5.24 0.08
C MET A 81 25.61 -4.85 -0.14
N LEU A 82 25.36 -3.78 -0.91
CA LEU A 82 24.02 -3.32 -1.24
C LEU A 82 23.27 -4.38 -2.06
N LEU A 83 23.94 -5.10 -2.95
CA LEU A 83 23.37 -6.24 -3.69
C LEU A 83 22.96 -7.37 -2.73
N ASN A 84 23.83 -7.77 -1.80
CA ASN A 84 23.51 -8.80 -0.81
C ASN A 84 22.33 -8.36 0.07
N LYS A 85 22.30 -7.10 0.52
CA LYS A 85 21.19 -6.58 1.32
C LYS A 85 19.90 -6.54 0.51
N LYS A 86 19.95 -6.13 -0.76
CA LYS A 86 18.80 -6.17 -1.68
C LYS A 86 18.26 -7.59 -1.83
N GLN A 87 19.12 -8.58 -2.01
CA GLN A 87 18.71 -9.99 -2.10
C GLN A 87 18.05 -10.47 -0.80
N ALA A 88 18.63 -10.14 0.36
CA ALA A 88 18.05 -10.49 1.65
C ALA A 88 16.65 -9.85 1.85
N LEU A 89 16.49 -8.58 1.47
CA LEU A 89 15.19 -7.90 1.50
C LEU A 89 14.17 -8.58 0.57
N GLN A 90 14.58 -8.98 -0.64
CA GLN A 90 13.71 -9.70 -1.57
C GLN A 90 13.25 -11.05 -1.02
N GLN A 91 14.15 -11.79 -0.35
CA GLN A 91 13.82 -13.05 0.31
C GLN A 91 12.83 -12.84 1.46
N GLU A 92 13.04 -11.79 2.27
CA GLU A 92 12.13 -11.48 3.38
C GLU A 92 10.75 -11.04 2.90
N ILE A 93 10.68 -10.22 1.83
CA ILE A 93 9.41 -9.87 1.18
C ILE A 93 8.68 -11.13 0.71
N ALA A 94 9.37 -12.04 0.02
CA ALA A 94 8.76 -13.28 -0.45
C ALA A 94 8.24 -14.14 0.73
N ARG A 95 9.00 -14.20 1.84
CA ARG A 95 8.60 -14.91 3.05
C ARG A 95 7.36 -14.28 3.70
N LEU A 96 7.33 -12.95 3.84
CA LEU A 96 6.21 -12.21 4.42
C LEU A 96 4.93 -12.34 3.57
N GLN A 97 5.06 -12.29 2.25
CA GLN A 97 3.94 -12.53 1.32
C GLN A 97 3.40 -13.96 1.42
N ALA A 98 4.27 -14.95 1.60
CA ALA A 98 3.82 -16.33 1.84
C ALA A 98 3.05 -16.45 3.17
N LEU A 99 3.52 -15.79 4.23
CA LEU A 99 2.84 -15.77 5.52
C LEU A 99 1.50 -15.04 5.47
N GLU A 100 1.42 -13.91 4.78
CA GLU A 100 0.17 -13.17 4.52
C GLU A 100 -0.86 -14.07 3.86
N ARG A 101 -0.49 -14.82 2.81
CA ARG A 101 -1.38 -15.80 2.17
C ARG A 101 -1.88 -16.86 3.15
N THR A 102 -1.01 -17.39 4.02
CA THR A 102 -1.43 -18.35 5.05
C THR A 102 -2.41 -17.71 6.04
N VAL A 103 -2.20 -16.46 6.44
CA VAL A 103 -3.14 -15.73 7.30
C VAL A 103 -4.47 -15.52 6.60
N ASP A 104 -4.47 -15.15 5.32
CA ASP A 104 -5.69 -15.00 4.52
C ASP A 104 -6.47 -16.32 4.41
N GLU A 105 -5.78 -17.43 4.17
CA GLU A 105 -6.36 -18.77 4.18
C GLU A 105 -6.99 -19.11 5.54
N GLN A 106 -6.32 -18.79 6.65
CA GLN A 106 -6.84 -19.01 8.00
C GLN A 106 -8.02 -18.08 8.33
N LEU A 107 -7.98 -16.82 7.92
CA LEU A 107 -9.10 -15.89 8.09
C LEU A 107 -10.32 -16.37 7.29
N GLN A 108 -10.12 -16.84 6.06
CA GLN A 108 -11.21 -17.42 5.25
C GLN A 108 -11.79 -18.69 5.89
N GLN A 109 -10.96 -19.53 6.53
CA GLN A 109 -11.43 -20.71 7.26
C GLN A 109 -12.14 -20.36 8.58
N ALA A 110 -11.70 -19.31 9.27
CA ALA A 110 -12.27 -18.87 10.56
C ALA A 110 -13.55 -18.01 10.40
N THR A 111 -13.74 -17.36 9.25
CA THR A 111 -14.90 -16.51 8.99
C THR A 111 -16.09 -17.31 8.47
N HIS A 112 -16.83 -17.92 9.38
CA HIS A 112 -18.31 -17.95 9.29
C HIS A 112 -18.90 -16.54 9.59
N GLU A 113 -18.28 -15.46 9.13
CA GLU A 113 -18.76 -14.10 9.38
C GLU A 113 -19.78 -13.72 8.31
N THR A 114 -21.01 -13.44 8.75
CA THR A 114 -22.11 -12.98 7.89
C THR A 114 -22.15 -11.46 7.72
N THR A 115 -21.22 -10.71 8.34
CA THR A 115 -21.25 -9.23 8.37
C THR A 115 -19.95 -8.55 7.98
N TYR A 116 -20.02 -7.50 7.16
CA TYR A 116 -18.94 -6.63 6.70
C TYR A 116 -19.06 -5.22 7.30
N ARG A 117 -17.98 -4.67 7.87
CA ARG A 117 -18.01 -3.37 8.57
C ARG A 117 -17.29 -2.28 7.77
N VAL A 118 -17.99 -1.16 7.57
CA VAL A 118 -17.49 0.06 6.91
C VAL A 118 -17.35 1.16 7.95
N ASN A 119 -16.11 1.61 8.20
CA ASN A 119 -15.82 2.56 9.29
C ASN A 119 -16.15 4.01 8.95
N GLN A 120 -16.02 4.39 7.68
CA GLN A 120 -16.32 5.73 7.17
C GLN A 120 -16.92 5.62 5.78
N THR A 121 -17.71 6.61 5.36
CA THR A 121 -18.33 6.60 4.04
C THR A 121 -17.27 6.53 2.94
N ILE A 122 -17.40 5.55 2.04
CA ILE A 122 -16.50 5.33 0.90
C ILE A 122 -17.19 5.88 -0.34
N HIS A 123 -16.62 6.89 -0.99
CA HIS A 123 -17.09 7.36 -2.29
C HIS A 123 -16.44 6.56 -3.41
N LEU A 124 -17.22 6.20 -4.43
CA LEU A 124 -16.81 5.32 -5.50
C LEU A 124 -16.80 6.05 -6.84
N ARG A 125 -15.63 6.13 -7.48
CA ARG A 125 -15.48 6.68 -8.83
C ARG A 125 -15.56 5.54 -9.83
N VAL A 126 -16.46 5.66 -10.80
CA VAL A 126 -16.60 4.72 -11.90
C VAL A 126 -15.36 4.80 -12.80
N LEU A 127 -14.76 3.64 -13.07
CA LEU A 127 -13.71 3.46 -14.06
C LEU A 127 -14.31 3.03 -15.40
N LYS A 128 -15.23 2.05 -15.37
CA LYS A 128 -15.85 1.47 -16.58
C LYS A 128 -17.22 0.88 -16.26
N ARG A 129 -18.14 0.93 -17.24
CA ARG A 129 -19.43 0.23 -17.22
C ARG A 129 -19.46 -0.86 -18.27
N LEU A 130 -20.08 -1.99 -17.93
CA LEU A 130 -20.10 -3.20 -18.73
C LEU A 130 -21.49 -3.85 -18.66
N PRO A 131 -22.06 -4.28 -19.79
CA PRO A 131 -23.33 -5.00 -19.80
C PRO A 131 -23.15 -6.46 -19.37
N PHE A 132 -24.18 -7.08 -18.77
CA PHE A 132 -24.14 -8.52 -18.44
C PHE A 132 -24.11 -9.43 -19.67
N ALA A 133 -24.59 -8.97 -20.83
CA ALA A 133 -24.68 -9.78 -22.04
C ALA A 133 -23.35 -10.04 -22.76
N GLN A 134 -22.24 -9.48 -22.26
CA GLN A 134 -20.91 -9.67 -22.81
C GLN A 134 -20.14 -10.62 -21.90
N ASP A 135 -19.61 -11.72 -22.45
CA ASP A 135 -18.70 -12.60 -21.70
C ASP A 135 -17.60 -11.74 -21.06
N PHE A 136 -17.38 -11.97 -19.77
CA PHE A 136 -16.35 -11.25 -19.03
C PHE A 136 -14.97 -11.56 -19.60
N ASP A 137 -14.46 -10.65 -20.45
CA ASP A 137 -13.16 -10.76 -21.09
C ASP A 137 -12.16 -9.77 -20.46
N LEU A 138 -10.95 -10.26 -20.18
CA LEU A 138 -9.83 -9.50 -19.63
C LEU A 138 -9.39 -8.35 -20.57
N SER A 139 -9.77 -8.36 -21.85
CA SER A 139 -9.57 -7.23 -22.76
C SER A 139 -10.19 -5.92 -22.24
N VAL A 140 -11.22 -6.01 -21.41
CA VAL A 140 -11.85 -4.85 -20.76
C VAL A 140 -10.91 -4.20 -19.73
N VAL A 141 -10.09 -4.99 -19.05
CA VAL A 141 -9.10 -4.55 -18.07
C VAL A 141 -7.95 -3.84 -18.78
N GLU A 142 -7.53 -4.34 -19.95
CA GLU A 142 -6.51 -3.70 -20.80
C GLU A 142 -6.98 -2.34 -21.34
N ALA A 143 -8.29 -2.15 -21.51
CA ALA A 143 -8.88 -0.90 -21.95
C ALA A 143 -9.08 0.16 -20.84
N ILE A 144 -8.74 -0.16 -19.58
CA ILE A 144 -8.72 0.81 -18.49
C ILE A 144 -7.41 1.60 -18.59
N ASP A 145 -7.49 2.93 -18.56
CA ASP A 145 -6.31 3.79 -18.49
C ASP A 145 -5.63 3.63 -17.12
N TRP A 146 -4.67 2.71 -17.04
CA TRP A 146 -3.98 2.33 -15.82
C TRP A 146 -3.06 3.45 -15.35
N GLN A 147 -3.46 4.11 -14.27
CA GLN A 147 -2.54 4.98 -13.52
C GLN A 147 -1.69 4.13 -12.56
N PRO A 148 -0.42 4.50 -12.29
CA PRO A 148 0.47 3.71 -11.44
C PRO A 148 -0.06 3.45 -10.02
N ASP A 149 -0.92 4.33 -9.52
CA ASP A 149 -1.55 4.23 -8.21
C ASP A 149 -2.82 3.36 -8.20
N LEU A 150 -3.33 2.95 -9.37
CA LEU A 150 -4.53 2.15 -9.50
C LEU A 150 -4.29 0.67 -9.14
N MET A 151 -3.07 0.17 -9.33
CA MET A 151 -2.70 -1.24 -9.09
C MET A 151 -2.72 -1.65 -7.61
N VAL A 152 -2.70 -0.68 -6.69
CA VAL A 152 -2.72 -0.91 -5.24
C VAL A 152 -4.07 -0.58 -4.59
N ARG A 153 -5.08 -0.22 -5.39
CA ARG A 153 -6.40 0.16 -4.89
C ARG A 153 -7.38 -1.00 -4.99
N GLN A 154 -8.20 -1.12 -3.95
CA GLN A 154 -9.31 -2.07 -3.92
C GLN A 154 -10.37 -1.70 -4.98
N LEU A 155 -10.82 -2.70 -5.74
CA LEU A 155 -11.90 -2.57 -6.71
C LEU A 155 -13.27 -2.80 -6.07
N TYR A 156 -14.23 -2.03 -6.54
CA TYR A 156 -15.63 -2.07 -6.14
C TYR A 156 -16.50 -2.25 -7.38
N TYR A 157 -17.60 -2.97 -7.23
CA TYR A 157 -18.55 -3.20 -8.31
C TYR A 157 -19.87 -2.60 -7.90
N VAL A 158 -20.43 -1.73 -8.74
CA VAL A 158 -21.80 -1.27 -8.57
C VAL A 158 -22.65 -1.99 -9.59
N ILE A 159 -23.54 -2.84 -9.10
CA ILE A 159 -24.32 -3.76 -9.90
C ILE A 159 -25.70 -3.15 -10.09
N GLY A 160 -26.04 -2.86 -11.35
CA GLY A 160 -27.33 -2.34 -11.78
C GLY A 160 -28.26 -3.45 -12.29
N GLU A 161 -29.34 -3.05 -12.96
CA GLU A 161 -30.33 -3.98 -13.53
C GLU A 161 -29.82 -4.69 -14.79
N THR A 162 -29.02 -4.01 -15.61
CA THR A 162 -28.57 -4.49 -16.92
C THR A 162 -27.06 -4.37 -17.13
N ASP A 163 -26.37 -3.72 -16.18
CA ASP A 163 -24.94 -3.45 -16.22
C ASP A 163 -24.28 -3.63 -14.84
N TYR A 164 -22.96 -3.66 -14.85
CA TYR A 164 -22.16 -3.41 -13.66
C TYR A 164 -21.08 -2.37 -13.97
N ALA A 165 -20.75 -1.58 -12.95
CA ALA A 165 -19.72 -0.55 -13.01
C ALA A 165 -18.53 -0.95 -12.13
N ILE A 166 -17.34 -1.02 -12.73
CA ILE A 166 -16.08 -1.17 -12.02
C ILE A 166 -15.70 0.20 -11.46
N CYS A 167 -15.43 0.26 -10.17
CA CYS A 167 -15.20 1.48 -9.42
C CYS A 167 -13.98 1.36 -8.50
N ILE A 168 -13.43 2.51 -8.11
CA ILE A 168 -12.41 2.62 -7.06
C ILE A 168 -12.86 3.61 -5.99
N ALA A 169 -12.29 3.50 -4.79
CA ALA A 169 -12.44 4.52 -3.77
C ALA A 169 -11.82 5.85 -4.21
N THR A 170 -12.56 6.95 -4.00
CA THR A 170 -12.16 8.33 -4.30
C THR A 170 -12.36 9.22 -3.08
N PRO A 171 -11.48 10.22 -2.85
CA PRO A 171 -11.66 11.18 -1.76
C PRO A 171 -12.74 12.23 -2.05
N THR A 172 -13.13 12.41 -3.32
CA THR A 172 -14.17 13.36 -3.72
C THR A 172 -15.54 12.67 -3.76
N PRO A 173 -16.62 13.36 -3.37
CA PRO A 173 -17.97 12.85 -3.57
C PRO A 173 -18.22 12.41 -5.01
N SER A 174 -18.99 11.34 -5.16
CA SER A 174 -19.34 10.73 -6.43
C SER A 174 -20.75 10.12 -6.36
N ASP A 175 -21.27 9.72 -7.52
CA ASP A 175 -22.64 9.21 -7.66
C ASP A 175 -22.91 7.94 -6.84
N TYR A 176 -21.85 7.18 -6.53
CA TYR A 176 -21.95 5.97 -5.71
C TYR A 176 -21.15 6.11 -4.42
N HIS A 177 -21.73 5.64 -3.32
CA HIS A 177 -21.07 5.61 -2.04
C HIS A 177 -21.54 4.44 -1.18
N ILE A 178 -20.65 3.96 -0.31
CA ILE A 178 -20.97 3.01 0.76
C ILE A 178 -20.96 3.79 2.06
N ALA A 179 -22.11 3.94 2.72
CA ALA A 179 -22.18 4.62 4.00
C ALA A 179 -21.39 3.86 5.09
N ALA A 180 -20.95 4.58 6.12
CA ALA A 180 -20.43 3.92 7.32
C ALA A 180 -21.52 3.06 7.97
N GLY A 181 -21.20 1.83 8.39
CA GLY A 181 -22.16 0.91 8.97
C GLY A 181 -21.73 -0.55 8.94
N CYS A 182 -22.62 -1.42 9.42
CA CYS A 182 -22.47 -2.87 9.31
C CYS A 182 -23.43 -3.38 8.24
N TYR A 183 -22.89 -4.18 7.33
CA TYR A 183 -23.58 -4.76 6.19
C TYR A 183 -23.60 -6.27 6.38
N ASP A 184 -24.69 -6.93 6.01
CA ASP A 184 -24.63 -8.36 5.77
C ASP A 184 -23.95 -8.57 4.41
N PHE A 185 -23.32 -9.72 4.18
CA PHE A 185 -22.78 -10.00 2.85
C PHE A 185 -23.02 -11.43 2.39
N THR A 186 -23.23 -11.56 1.08
CA THR A 186 -23.23 -12.85 0.39
C THR A 186 -21.96 -12.92 -0.46
N THR A 187 -21.19 -13.99 -0.29
CA THR A 187 -20.03 -14.25 -1.16
C THR A 187 -20.51 -14.98 -2.41
N ILE A 188 -20.24 -14.40 -3.58
CA ILE A 188 -20.35 -15.11 -4.85
C ILE A 188 -18.95 -15.61 -5.20
N GLU A 189 -18.81 -16.93 -5.35
CA GLU A 189 -17.65 -17.55 -5.97
C GLU A 189 -18.02 -18.08 -7.35
N ALA A 190 -17.35 -17.62 -8.41
CA ALA A 190 -17.64 -18.02 -9.79
C ALA A 190 -16.36 -18.26 -10.58
N ALA A 191 -16.34 -19.30 -11.41
CA ALA A 191 -15.23 -19.66 -12.31
C ALA A 191 -15.35 -19.01 -13.70
N SER A 192 -16.52 -18.46 -14.04
CA SER A 192 -16.77 -17.73 -15.31
C SER A 192 -17.70 -16.53 -15.09
N GLY A 193 -17.72 -15.61 -16.07
CA GLY A 193 -18.69 -14.50 -16.08
C GLY A 193 -20.14 -14.98 -16.09
N THR A 194 -20.44 -16.03 -16.86
CA THR A 194 -21.79 -16.64 -16.92
C THR A 194 -22.25 -17.23 -15.58
N GLU A 195 -21.34 -17.85 -14.82
CA GLU A 195 -21.64 -18.37 -13.48
C GLU A 195 -21.86 -17.23 -12.47
N PHE A 196 -21.08 -16.15 -12.59
CA PHE A 196 -21.26 -14.95 -11.79
C PHE A 196 -22.62 -14.29 -12.05
N ASP A 197 -23.01 -14.13 -13.31
CA ASP A 197 -24.29 -13.53 -13.70
C ASP A 197 -25.49 -14.34 -13.19
N SER A 198 -25.39 -15.67 -13.24
CA SER A 198 -26.42 -16.56 -12.71
C SER A 198 -26.55 -16.45 -11.18
N ALA A 199 -25.41 -16.47 -10.46
CA ALA A 199 -25.39 -16.32 -9.01
C ALA A 199 -25.88 -14.94 -8.56
N LEU A 200 -25.56 -13.90 -9.35
CA LEU A 200 -26.00 -12.55 -9.09
C LEU A 200 -27.51 -12.38 -9.31
N SER A 201 -28.05 -12.95 -10.39
CA SER A 201 -29.50 -12.96 -10.67
C SER A 201 -30.32 -13.58 -9.52
N ALA A 202 -29.79 -14.62 -8.90
CA ALA A 202 -30.42 -15.25 -7.73
C ALA A 202 -30.46 -14.31 -6.50
N ILE A 203 -29.51 -13.39 -6.35
CA ILE A 203 -29.42 -12.45 -5.23
C ILE A 203 -30.26 -11.18 -5.50
N THR A 204 -30.25 -10.68 -6.75
CA THR A 204 -30.96 -9.46 -7.14
C THR A 204 -32.48 -9.63 -7.17
N THR A 205 -32.99 -10.87 -7.27
CA THR A 205 -34.43 -11.17 -7.21
C THR A 205 -35.10 -10.73 -5.89
N HIS A 206 -34.32 -10.54 -4.82
CA HIS A 206 -34.81 -10.23 -3.47
C HIS A 206 -34.24 -8.94 -2.85
N GLN A 207 -33.49 -8.13 -3.60
CA GLN A 207 -32.86 -6.91 -3.08
C GLN A 207 -33.05 -5.71 -4.02
N ASN A 208 -33.20 -4.51 -3.46
CA ASN A 208 -33.25 -3.27 -4.25
C ASN A 208 -31.85 -2.96 -4.81
N LEU A 209 -31.80 -2.68 -6.11
CA LEU A 209 -30.59 -2.23 -6.81
C LEU A 209 -30.34 -0.73 -6.59
N PRO A 210 -29.08 -0.25 -6.66
CA PRO A 210 -27.88 -1.00 -7.01
C PRO A 210 -27.25 -1.75 -5.81
N LEU A 211 -26.66 -2.91 -6.10
CA LEU A 211 -25.86 -3.66 -5.13
C LEU A 211 -24.38 -3.27 -5.23
N ILE A 212 -23.67 -3.34 -4.11
CA ILE A 212 -22.23 -3.04 -4.09
C ILE A 212 -21.45 -4.30 -3.76
N GLY A 213 -20.63 -4.73 -4.72
CA GLY A 213 -19.70 -5.84 -4.60
C GLY A 213 -18.30 -5.36 -4.23
N ILE A 214 -17.61 -6.09 -3.36
CA ILE A 214 -16.22 -5.85 -2.99
C ILE A 214 -15.38 -7.06 -3.43
N GLU A 215 -14.30 -6.79 -4.19
CA GLU A 215 -13.33 -7.83 -4.53
C GLU A 215 -12.53 -8.21 -3.28
N THR A 216 -12.44 -9.51 -2.98
CA THR A 216 -11.82 -9.97 -1.73
C THR A 216 -10.52 -10.76 -1.90
N ARG A 217 -10.19 -11.22 -3.11
CA ARG A 217 -8.98 -12.02 -3.35
C ARG A 217 -7.96 -11.37 -4.27
N GLY A 218 -8.28 -10.23 -4.90
CA GLY A 218 -7.39 -9.58 -5.88
C GLY A 218 -7.03 -10.48 -7.07
N THR A 219 -7.78 -11.57 -7.26
CA THR A 219 -7.50 -12.62 -8.24
C THR A 219 -8.34 -12.47 -9.50
N PHE A 220 -9.27 -11.51 -9.55
CA PHE A 220 -10.16 -11.31 -10.69
C PHE A 220 -9.42 -11.02 -11.99
N LEU A 221 -8.24 -10.40 -11.88
CA LEU A 221 -7.44 -9.97 -13.03
C LEU A 221 -6.51 -11.08 -13.57
N SER A 222 -6.69 -12.34 -13.15
CA SER A 222 -5.87 -13.47 -13.59
C SER A 222 -6.70 -14.50 -14.38
N PRO A 223 -6.30 -14.86 -15.62
CA PRO A 223 -6.95 -15.92 -16.38
C PRO A 223 -7.05 -17.22 -15.59
N GLY A 224 -8.24 -17.85 -15.57
CA GLY A 224 -8.46 -19.15 -14.93
C GLY A 224 -8.61 -19.13 -13.40
N LYS A 225 -8.84 -17.96 -12.79
CA LYS A 225 -9.08 -17.85 -11.34
C LYS A 225 -10.53 -17.52 -10.99
N HIS A 226 -10.96 -18.04 -9.84
CA HIS A 226 -12.29 -17.83 -9.29
C HIS A 226 -12.48 -16.37 -8.83
N LEU A 227 -13.60 -15.78 -9.24
CA LEU A 227 -14.09 -14.49 -8.78
C LEU A 227 -14.72 -14.67 -7.41
N ALA A 228 -14.25 -13.95 -6.39
CA ALA A 228 -14.84 -13.93 -5.05
C ALA A 228 -15.28 -12.51 -4.68
N VAL A 229 -16.57 -12.22 -4.84
CA VAL A 229 -17.17 -10.90 -4.53
C VAL A 229 -18.05 -11.00 -3.30
N LYS A 230 -17.82 -10.11 -2.32
CA LYS A 230 -18.77 -9.89 -1.22
C LYS A 230 -19.81 -8.86 -1.64
N ILE A 231 -21.05 -9.29 -1.84
CA ILE A 231 -22.19 -8.42 -2.13
C ILE A 231 -22.74 -7.88 -0.83
N LEU A 232 -22.69 -6.57 -0.64
CA LEU A 232 -23.14 -5.91 0.57
C LEU A 232 -24.67 -5.70 0.58
N GLY A 233 -25.35 -6.29 1.55
CA GLY A 233 -26.74 -6.00 1.90
C GLY A 233 -26.81 -5.05 3.09
N LYS A 234 -27.48 -3.90 2.94
CA LYS A 234 -27.66 -2.98 4.07
C LYS A 234 -28.62 -3.61 5.08
N ARG A 235 -28.13 -3.87 6.30
CA ARG A 235 -28.96 -4.40 7.39
C ARG A 235 -30.06 -3.38 7.71
N GLN A 236 -31.32 -3.72 7.47
CA GLN A 236 -32.42 -2.88 7.92
C GLN A 236 -32.48 -2.98 9.45
N VAL A 237 -32.24 -1.86 10.11
CA VAL A 237 -32.48 -1.74 11.55
C VAL A 237 -34.00 -1.75 11.71
N GLN A 238 -34.52 -2.77 12.39
CA GLN A 238 -35.91 -2.81 12.88
C GLN A 238 -36.17 -1.68 13.88
#